data_AF-A0A941WNP8-F1
#
_entry.id   AF-A0A941WNP8-F1
#
_cell.length_a   1.000
_cell.length_b   1.000
_cell.length_c   1.000
_cell.angle_alpha   90.00
_cell.angle_beta   90.00
_cell.angle_gamma   90.00
#
_symmetry.space_group_name_H-M   'P 1'
#
loop_
_entity.id
_entity.type
_entity.pdbx_description
1 polymer ?
#
loop_
_entity_poly.entity_id
_entity_poly.type
_entity_poly.pdbx_seq_one_letter_code
_entity_poly.pdbx_strand_id
1 'polypeptide(L)' 'MSVTILTARAHRLFAPVVEALGQCARKGEDVLLLVPEQFTLAAERGVMERLSLTGMFLIDVMSPSRLSEQVLAAAGRDGR' A
#
# COMPACT_ATOMS: atom_id res chain seq x y z
N MET A 1 16.28 1.29 10.97
CA MET A 1 15.48 0.82 9.81
C MET A 1 15.32 -0.68 9.95
N SER A 2 14.10 -1.17 10.21
CA SER A 2 13.82 -2.60 10.34
C SER A 2 13.22 -3.13 9.04
N VAL A 3 13.77 -4.21 8.50
CA VAL A 3 13.24 -4.89 7.31
C VAL A 3 12.66 -6.23 7.76
N THR A 4 11.42 -6.51 7.39
CA THR A 4 10.75 -7.79 7.64
C THR A 4 10.47 -8.47 6.32
N ILE A 5 10.96 -9.71 6.14
CA ILE A 5 10.74 -10.51 4.94
C ILE A 5 9.70 -11.59 5.25
N LEU A 6 8.59 -11.60 4.51
CA LEU A 6 7.54 -12.60 4.63
C LEU A 6 7.60 -13.57 3.44
N THR A 7 7.70 -14.88 3.70
CA THR A 7 7.74 -15.91 2.66
C THR A 7 6.61 -16.92 2.83
N ALA A 8 5.82 -17.14 1.79
CA ALA A 8 4.80 -18.19 1.71
C ALA A 8 4.37 -18.38 0.25
N ARG A 9 3.40 -19.28 0.00
CA ARG A 9 2.69 -19.29 -1.29
C ARG A 9 2.00 -17.95 -1.51
N ALA A 10 1.99 -17.44 -2.73
CA ALA A 10 1.49 -16.10 -3.07
C ALA A 10 0.09 -15.80 -2.47
N HIS A 11 -0.84 -16.75 -2.58
CA HIS A 11 -2.21 -16.61 -2.04
C HIS A 11 -2.30 -16.49 -0.50
N ARG A 12 -1.21 -16.76 0.23
CA ARG A 12 -1.16 -16.69 1.70
C ARG A 12 -0.49 -15.42 2.22
N LEU A 13 0.23 -14.67 1.38
CA LEU A 13 0.98 -13.49 1.82
C LEU A 13 0.11 -12.25 1.95
N PHE A 14 -0.95 -12.14 1.15
CA PHE A 14 -1.75 -10.92 1.11
C PHE A 14 -2.51 -10.67 2.43
N ALA A 15 -3.04 -11.70 3.07
CA ALA A 15 -3.75 -11.57 4.35
C ALA A 15 -2.91 -10.99 5.50
N PRO A 16 -1.75 -11.58 5.85
CA PRO A 16 -0.92 -11.04 6.91
C PRO A 16 -0.38 -9.64 6.60
N VAL A 17 -0.12 -9.32 5.32
CA VAL A 17 0.25 -7.95 4.91
C VAL A 17 -0.88 -6.97 5.19
N VAL A 18 -2.11 -7.27 4.75
CA VAL A 18 -3.27 -6.39 4.98
C VAL A 18 -3.55 -6.18 6.47
N GLU A 19 -3.43 -7.22 7.29
CA GLU A 19 -3.58 -7.08 8.75
C GLU A 19 -2.50 -6.16 9.36
N ALA A 20 -1.25 -6.28 8.91
CA ALA A 20 -0.18 -5.39 9.37
C ALA A 20 -0.44 -3.92 8.97
N LEU A 21 -0.88 -3.69 7.73
CA LEU A 21 -1.30 -2.36 7.26
C LEU A 21 -2.42 -1.80 8.14
N GLY A 22 -3.44 -2.61 8.42
CA GLY A 22 -4.56 -2.21 9.27
C GLY A 22 -4.15 -1.87 10.71
N GLN A 23 -3.16 -2.57 11.27
CA GLN A 23 -2.62 -2.24 12.59
C GLN A 23 -1.89 -0.90 12.60
N CYS A 24 -1.12 -0.58 11.56
CA CYS A 24 -0.48 0.73 11.40
C CYS A 24 -1.54 1.84 11.23
N ALA A 25 -2.50 1.65 10.34
CA ALA A 25 -3.57 2.63 10.10
C ALA A 25 -4.41 2.91 11.36
N ARG A 26 -4.72 1.89 12.17
CA ARG A 26 -5.44 2.09 13.46
C ARG A 26 -4.63 2.90 14.49
N LYS A 27 -3.31 2.98 14.34
CA LYS A 27 -2.44 3.84 15.16
C LYS A 27 -2.38 5.28 14.63
N GLY A 28 -3.04 5.59 13.52
CA GLY A 28 -2.97 6.89 12.87
C GLY A 28 -1.72 7.06 12.00
N GLU A 29 -1.05 5.97 11.63
CA GLU A 29 0.13 6.01 10.75
C GLU A 29 -0.31 5.95 9.28
N ASP A 30 0.29 6.80 8.44
CA ASP A 30 0.15 6.71 6.98
C ASP A 30 0.91 5.49 6.45
N VAL A 31 0.25 4.67 5.65
CA VAL A 31 0.79 3.40 5.17
C VAL A 31 0.70 3.32 3.65
N LEU A 32 1.81 2.93 3.02
CA LEU A 32 1.90 2.75 1.58
C LEU A 32 2.04 1.25 1.25
N LEU A 33 1.12 0.73 0.45
CA LEU A 33 1.18 -0.61 -0.13
C LEU A 33 1.58 -0.51 -1.61
N LEU A 34 2.81 -0.93 -1.91
CA LEU A 34 3.29 -1.06 -3.28
C LEU A 34 2.97 -2.43 -3.88
N VAL A 35 2.33 -2.43 -5.04
CA VAL A 35 1.99 -3.64 -5.81
C VAL A 35 2.37 -3.50 -7.27
N PRO A 36 2.59 -4.59 -8.02
CA PRO A 36 2.68 -4.51 -9.47
C PRO A 36 1.42 -3.87 -10.05
N GLU A 37 1.57 -3.11 -11.14
CA GLU A 37 0.51 -2.29 -11.73
C GLU A 37 -0.77 -3.09 -12.02
N GLN A 38 -0.63 -4.35 -12.42
CA GLN A 38 -1.73 -5.26 -12.76
C GLN A 38 -2.58 -5.66 -11.54
N PHE A 39 -2.05 -5.49 -10.33
CA PHE A 39 -2.70 -5.86 -9.08
C PHE A 39 -3.26 -4.68 -8.30
N THR A 40 -3.07 -3.43 -8.75
CA THR A 40 -3.49 -2.22 -8.01
C THR A 40 -4.96 -2.28 -7.58
N LEU A 41 -5.89 -2.44 -8.52
CA LEU A 41 -7.33 -2.52 -8.23
C LEU A 41 -7.70 -3.73 -7.37
N ALA A 42 -7.04 -4.88 -7.60
CA ALA A 42 -7.30 -6.09 -6.82
C ALA A 42 -6.83 -5.94 -5.37
N ALA A 43 -5.70 -5.28 -5.16
CA ALA A 43 -5.15 -5.00 -3.84
C ALA A 43 -6.02 -3.97 -3.09
N GLU A 44 -6.43 -2.87 -3.74
CA GLU A 44 -7.36 -1.88 -3.16
C GLU A 44 -8.64 -2.55 -2.66
N ARG A 45 -9.30 -3.31 -3.53
CA ARG A 45 -10.51 -4.05 -3.15
C ARG A 45 -10.26 -5.01 -2.00
N GLY A 46 -9.16 -5.76 -2.04
CA GLY A 46 -8.80 -6.70 -1.00
C GLY A 46 -8.48 -6.03 0.36
N VAL A 47 -7.95 -4.81 0.34
CA VAL A 47 -7.74 -3.98 1.54
C VAL A 47 -9.08 -3.49 2.08
N MET A 48 -9.95 -2.95 1.21
CA MET A 48 -11.30 -2.47 1.59
C MET A 48 -12.15 -3.57 2.22
N GLU A 49 -12.26 -4.71 1.53
CA GLU A 49 -13.09 -5.85 1.93
C GLU A 49 -12.66 -6.41 3.30
N ARG A 50 -11.34 -6.41 3.59
CA ARG A 50 -10.80 -7.00 4.81
C ARG A 50 -10.77 -6.08 6.00
N LEU A 51 -10.44 -4.81 5.79
CA LEU A 51 -10.21 -3.91 6.91
C LEU A 51 -11.49 -3.18 7.36
N SER A 52 -12.55 -3.14 6.53
CA SER A 52 -13.84 -2.47 6.86
C SER A 52 -13.64 -1.13 7.58
N LEU A 53 -12.59 -0.39 7.22
CA LEU A 53 -12.19 0.81 7.95
C LEU A 53 -13.16 1.93 7.63
N THR A 54 -13.64 2.60 8.66
CA THR A 54 -14.36 3.87 8.54
C THR A 54 -13.38 4.95 8.09
N GLY A 55 -13.13 5.02 6.78
CA GLY A 55 -12.22 5.97 6.14
C GLY A 55 -10.86 5.35 5.80
N MET A 56 -10.65 5.08 4.51
CA MET A 56 -9.40 4.54 3.96
C MET A 56 -8.33 5.62 3.75
N PHE A 57 -8.38 6.70 4.54
CA PHE A 57 -7.54 7.89 4.32
C PHE A 57 -6.07 7.68 4.66
N LEU A 58 -5.74 6.65 5.46
CA LEU A 58 -4.38 6.37 5.93
C LEU A 58 -3.69 5.24 5.16
N ILE A 59 -4.37 4.60 4.20
CA ILE A 59 -3.80 3.49 3.43
C ILE A 59 -3.84 3.82 1.95
N ASP A 60 -2.68 4.07 1.37
CA ASP A 60 -2.50 4.25 -0.05
C ASP A 60 -2.05 2.95 -0.70
N VAL A 61 -2.73 2.53 -1.78
CA VAL A 61 -2.35 1.38 -2.59
C VAL A 61 -1.99 1.87 -3.97
N MET A 62 -0.76 1.61 -4.43
CA MET A 62 -0.33 2.07 -5.75
C MET A 62 0.80 1.23 -6.34
N SER A 63 1.06 1.45 -7.62
CA SER A 63 2.21 0.88 -8.30
C SER A 63 3.46 1.75 -8.14
N PRO A 64 4.67 1.17 -8.32
CA PRO A 64 5.91 1.95 -8.32
C PRO A 64 5.92 3.13 -9.31
N SER A 65 5.34 2.95 -10.50
CA SER A 65 5.23 4.03 -11.51
C SER A 65 4.37 5.18 -11.00
N ARG A 66 3.22 4.87 -10.37
CA ARG A 66 2.33 5.87 -9.78
C ARG A 66 2.97 6.60 -8.60
N LEU A 67 3.70 5.88 -7.75
CA LEU A 67 4.48 6.50 -6.67
C LEU A 67 5.49 7.49 -7.26
N SER A 68 6.22 7.10 -8.30
CA SER A 68 7.19 7.99 -8.95
C SER A 68 6.52 9.25 -9.51
N GLU A 69 5.37 9.12 -10.18
CA GLU A 69 4.61 10.26 -10.69
C GLU A 69 4.16 11.19 -9.57
N GLN A 70 3.65 10.64 -8.46
CA GLN A 70 3.18 11.41 -7.31
C GLN A 70 4.33 12.16 -6.62
N VAL A 71 5.46 11.49 -6.41
CA VAL A 71 6.66 12.11 -5.84
C VAL A 71 7.17 13.24 -6.73
N LEU A 72 7.23 13.04 -8.05
CA LEU A 72 7.63 14.08 -8.99
C LEU A 72 6.63 15.24 -9.08
N ALA A 73 5.34 14.97 -8.93
CA ALA A 73 4.32 16.02 -8.88
C ALA A 73 4.44 16.86 -7.60
N ALA A 74 4.76 16.23 -6.46
CA ALA A 74 4.85 16.89 -5.17
C ALA A 74 6.19 17.63 -4.95
N ALA A 75 7.32 16.99 -5.30
CA ALA A 75 8.66 17.53 -5.13
C ALA A 75 9.10 18.42 -6.30
N GLY A 76 8.36 18.40 -7.41
CA GLY A 76 8.71 19.04 -8.66
C GLY A 76 9.45 18.11 -9.61
N ARG A 77 9.38 18.44 -10.90
CA ARG A 77 10.23 17.85 -11.94
C ARG A 77 11.47 18.71 -12.11
N ASP A 78 12.65 18.11 -12.22
CA ASP A 78 13.81 18.85 -12.72
C ASP A 78 13.42 19.38 -14.11
N GLY A 79 13.42 20.70 -14.27
CA GLY A 79 12.90 21.40 -15.45
C GLY A 79 13.82 21.33 -16.66
N ARG A 80 14.59 20.24 -16.80
CA ARG A 80 15.58 20.02 -17.85
C ARG A 80 15.10 18.99 -18.87
#